data_AF-A0A0A0DC70-F1
#
_entry.id   AF-A0A0A0DC70-F1
#
_cell.length_a   1.000
_cell.length_b   1.000
_cell.length_c   1.000
_cell.angle_alpha   90.00
_cell.angle_beta   90.00
_cell.angle_gamma   90.00
#
_symmetry.space_group_name_H-M   'P 1'
#
loop_
_entity.id
_entity.type
_entity.pdbx_description
1 polymer ?
#
loop_
_entity_poly.entity_id
_entity_poly.type
_entity_poly.pdbx_seq_one_letter_code
_entity_poly.pdbx_strand_id
1 'polypeptide(L)'
;MTKCRDPLDWTVLPTGHGTGSVACGDFRGWYARNAQGRVQITWTDGPDEERSSEVYRAATAACEQADDGRQTSKAGRVDAGG
;
A
#
# COMPACT_ATOMS: atom_id res chain seq x y z
N MET A 1 -1.56 -20.27 2.48
CA MET A 1 -2.25 -19.00 2.15
C MET A 1 -1.32 -18.18 1.29
N THR A 2 -1.75 -17.80 0.10
CA THR A 2 -0.93 -17.06 -0.85
C THR A 2 -0.73 -15.65 -0.34
N LYS A 3 0.47 -15.35 0.15
CA LYS A 3 0.83 -14.04 0.73
C LYS A 3 0.56 -12.92 -0.28
N CYS A 4 0.18 -11.74 0.18
CA CYS A 4 0.06 -10.50 -0.61
C CYS A 4 -1.19 -10.35 -1.49
N ARG A 5 -2.21 -11.18 -1.27
CA ARG A 5 -3.53 -11.04 -1.90
C ARG A 5 -4.57 -10.37 -1.01
N ASP A 6 -4.25 -10.20 0.27
CA ASP A 6 -5.05 -9.44 1.23
C ASP A 6 -4.42 -8.06 1.43
N PRO A 7 -5.18 -6.94 1.37
CA PRO A 7 -4.66 -5.60 1.68
C PRO A 7 -3.95 -5.50 3.04
N LEU A 8 -4.35 -6.30 4.03
CA LEU A 8 -3.76 -6.30 5.37
C LEU A 8 -2.38 -6.98 5.42
N ASP A 9 -2.01 -7.73 4.40
CA ASP A 9 -0.65 -8.29 4.27
C ASP A 9 0.38 -7.23 3.88
N TRP A 10 -0.08 -6.08 3.36
CA TRP A 10 0.79 -5.03 2.82
C TRP A 10 1.27 -4.08 3.90
N THR A 11 2.55 -3.78 3.84
CA THR A 11 3.15 -2.69 4.60
C THR A 11 3.16 -1.45 3.72
N VAL A 12 2.48 -0.40 4.17
CA VAL A 12 2.45 0.91 3.51
C VAL A 12 3.11 1.93 4.43
N LEU A 13 4.07 2.68 3.91
CA LEU A 13 4.75 3.76 4.63
C LEU A 13 4.52 5.07 3.88
N PRO A 14 3.50 5.87 4.28
CA PRO A 14 3.25 7.17 3.71
C PRO A 14 4.40 8.14 4.01
N THR A 15 4.82 8.91 3.01
CA THR A 15 5.81 10.00 3.14
C THR A 15 5.16 11.38 3.31
N GLY A 16 3.83 11.44 3.34
CA GLY A 16 3.05 12.68 3.31
C GLY A 16 2.63 13.05 1.89
N HIS A 17 1.59 13.89 1.77
CA HIS A 17 1.03 14.37 0.49
C HIS A 17 0.49 13.28 -0.45
N GLY A 18 0.01 12.15 0.10
CA GLY A 18 -0.57 11.05 -0.69
C GLY A 18 0.47 10.26 -1.48
N THR A 19 1.71 10.22 -1.03
CA THR A 19 2.79 9.42 -1.61
C THR A 19 3.40 8.52 -0.55
N GLY A 20 4.05 7.44 -0.96
CA GLY A 20 4.76 6.57 -0.04
C GLY A 20 5.28 5.29 -0.67
N SER A 21 5.79 4.39 0.16
CA SER A 21 6.23 3.06 -0.28
C SER A 21 5.21 1.99 0.09
N VAL A 22 5.16 0.93 -0.73
CA VAL A 22 4.27 -0.23 -0.55
C VAL A 22 5.07 -1.51 -0.76
N ALA A 23 4.95 -2.45 0.17
CA ALA A 23 5.70 -3.70 0.11
C ALA A 23 4.92 -4.88 0.72
N CYS A 24 5.07 -6.05 0.09
CA CYS A 24 4.64 -7.33 0.65
C CYS A 24 5.49 -8.47 0.08
N GLY A 25 6.18 -9.20 0.96
CA GLY A 25 7.09 -10.28 0.54
C GLY A 25 8.18 -9.77 -0.40
N ASP A 26 8.22 -10.34 -1.61
CA ASP A 26 9.15 -9.95 -2.67
C ASP A 26 8.66 -8.74 -3.48
N PHE A 27 7.38 -8.34 -3.34
CA PHE A 27 6.82 -7.22 -4.08
C PHE A 27 7.11 -5.89 -3.39
N ARG A 28 7.65 -4.94 -4.13
CA ARG A 28 8.04 -3.61 -3.64
C ARG A 28 7.77 -2.55 -4.69
N GLY A 29 7.24 -1.42 -4.25
CA GLY A 29 7.00 -0.28 -5.13
C GLY A 29 6.78 1.02 -4.38
N TRP A 30 6.59 2.05 -5.17
CA TRP A 30 6.20 3.38 -4.73
C TRP A 30 4.78 3.65 -5.16
N TYR A 31 3.98 4.28 -4.31
CA TYR A 31 2.65 4.72 -4.67
C TYR A 31 2.55 6.24 -4.63
N ALA A 32 1.71 6.78 -5.50
CA ALA A 32 1.31 8.18 -5.49
C ALA A 32 -0.19 8.28 -5.75
N ARG A 33 -0.87 9.11 -4.96
CA ARG A 33 -2.28 9.47 -5.12
C ARG A 33 -2.36 10.70 -6.01
N ASN A 34 -3.07 10.61 -7.12
CA ASN A 34 -3.26 11.74 -8.01
C ASN A 34 -4.33 12.72 -7.49
N ALA A 35 -4.51 13.85 -8.17
CA ALA A 35 -5.50 14.87 -7.79
C ALA A 35 -6.96 14.38 -7.81
N GLN A 36 -7.25 13.23 -8.44
CA GLN A 36 -8.57 12.59 -8.45
C GLN A 36 -8.73 11.57 -7.31
N GLY A 37 -7.75 11.44 -6.41
CA GLY A 37 -7.77 10.49 -5.32
C GLY A 37 -7.40 9.05 -5.71
N ARG A 38 -6.98 8.80 -6.95
CA ARG A 38 -6.59 7.46 -7.41
C ARG A 38 -5.15 7.16 -7.04
N VAL A 39 -4.92 5.98 -6.47
CA VAL A 39 -3.57 5.46 -6.23
C VAL A 39 -2.99 4.87 -7.51
N GLN A 40 -1.77 5.27 -7.83
CA GLN A 40 -0.94 4.68 -8.87
C GLN A 40 0.31 4.07 -8.22
N ILE A 41 0.57 2.80 -8.48
CA ILE A 41 1.74 2.08 -7.97
C ILE A 41 2.75 1.89 -9.10
N THR A 42 3.99 2.30 -8.84
CA THR A 42 5.17 2.03 -9.65
C THR A 42 5.98 0.95 -8.97
N TRP A 43 6.00 -0.25 -9.55
CA TRP A 43 6.74 -1.39 -9.00
C TRP A 43 8.24 -1.26 -9.27
N THR A 44 9.05 -1.47 -8.22
CA THR A 44 10.49 -1.72 -8.35
C THR A 44 10.71 -3.22 -8.56
N ASP A 45 10.03 -4.03 -7.75
CA ASP A 45 9.98 -5.48 -7.85
C ASP A 45 8.50 -5.87 -7.85
N GLY A 46 7.94 -6.15 -9.03
CA GLY A 46 6.49 -6.27 -9.24
C GLY A 46 6.01 -7.70 -9.51
N PRO A 47 4.69 -7.96 -9.38
CA PRO A 47 4.11 -9.22 -9.83
C PRO A 47 4.16 -9.35 -11.36
N ASP A 48 4.42 -10.55 -11.86
CA ASP A 48 4.30 -10.90 -13.28
C ASP A 48 2.85 -10.70 -13.78
N GLU A 49 2.65 -10.47 -15.08
CA GLU A 49 1.34 -10.15 -15.69
C GLU A 49 0.21 -11.13 -15.30
N GLU A 50 0.49 -12.42 -15.11
CA GLU A 50 -0.50 -13.45 -14.77
C GLU A 50 -0.97 -13.41 -13.31
N ARG A 51 -0.11 -12.93 -12.38
CA ARG A 51 -0.43 -12.76 -10.94
C ARG A 51 -0.86 -11.34 -10.59
N SER A 52 -0.90 -10.47 -11.58
CA SER A 52 -1.00 -9.02 -11.47
C SER A 52 -2.31 -8.54 -10.84
N SER A 53 -3.48 -9.09 -11.21
CA SER A 53 -4.75 -8.42 -10.88
C SER A 53 -5.12 -8.45 -9.39
N GLU A 54 -4.96 -9.58 -8.71
CA GLU A 54 -5.27 -9.70 -7.27
C GLU A 54 -4.24 -9.00 -6.39
N VAL A 55 -2.95 -9.17 -6.71
CA VAL A 55 -1.84 -8.53 -5.99
C VAL A 55 -1.92 -7.01 -6.14
N TYR A 56 -2.18 -6.53 -7.36
CA TYR A 56 -2.35 -5.09 -7.63
C TYR A 56 -3.56 -4.53 -6.88
N ARG A 57 -4.72 -5.20 -6.94
CA ARG A 57 -5.92 -4.78 -6.18
C ARG A 57 -5.65 -4.70 -4.68
N ALA A 58 -4.98 -5.71 -4.12
CA ALA A 58 -4.66 -5.74 -2.70
C ALA A 58 -3.72 -4.59 -2.30
N ALA A 59 -2.65 -4.36 -3.08
CA ALA A 59 -1.71 -3.27 -2.85
C ALA A 59 -2.38 -1.89 -2.96
N THR A 60 -3.21 -1.68 -3.99
CA THR A 60 -3.95 -0.43 -4.18
C THR A 60 -4.88 -0.16 -3.00
N ALA A 61 -5.67 -1.17 -2.57
CA ALA A 61 -6.58 -1.02 -1.44
C ALA A 61 -5.84 -0.76 -0.12
N ALA A 62 -4.63 -1.31 0.07
CA ALA A 62 -3.79 -1.01 1.22
C ALA A 62 -3.35 0.47 1.21
N CYS A 63 -2.82 0.96 0.08
CA CYS A 63 -2.44 2.36 -0.05
C CYS A 63 -3.62 3.32 0.14
N GLU A 64 -4.81 2.95 -0.34
CA GLU A 64 -6.03 3.72 -0.13
C GLU A 64 -6.36 3.88 1.36
N GLN A 65 -6.30 2.77 2.12
CA GLN A 65 -6.57 2.73 3.56
C GLN A 65 -5.52 3.47 4.40
N ALA A 66 -4.26 3.47 3.98
CA ALA A 66 -3.16 4.11 4.68
C ALA A 66 -3.30 5.65 4.71
N ASP A 67 -3.61 6.29 3.57
CA ASP A 67 -3.77 7.76 3.57
C ASP A 67 -5.09 8.23 4.20
N ASP A 68 -6.13 7.39 4.23
CA ASP A 68 -7.41 7.69 4.90
C ASP A 68 -7.29 7.66 6.44
N GLY A 69 -6.09 7.44 6.97
CA GLY A 69 -5.79 7.40 8.41
C GLY A 69 -6.36 6.19 9.13
N ARG A 70 -6.92 5.21 8.40
CA ARG A 70 -7.55 4.01 8.97
C ARG A 70 -6.61 2.83 9.13
N GLN A 71 -5.42 2.86 8.52
CA GLN A 71 -4.48 1.77 8.66
C GLN A 71 -3.58 2.00 9.88
N THR A 72 -3.96 1.39 11.00
CA THR A 72 -3.11 1.20 12.17
C THR A 72 -1.98 0.24 11.78
N SER A 73 -0.80 0.77 11.50
CA SER A 73 0.40 -0.04 11.26
C SER A 73 0.62 -1.01 12.43
N LYS A 74 0.92 -2.27 12.11
CA LYS A 74 1.39 -3.31 13.06
C LYS A 74 2.71 -2.91 13.76
N ALA A 75 3.29 -1.78 13.38
CA ALA A 75 4.34 -1.07 14.11
C ALA A 75 3.78 0.26 14.66
N GLY A 76 3.33 0.22 15.91
CA GLY A 76 3.55 1.25 16.93
C GLY A 76 3.13 2.72 16.68
N ARG A 77 2.21 3.16 17.54
CA ARG A 77 1.88 4.55 17.95
C ARG A 77 1.08 5.41 16.98
N VAL A 78 -0.24 5.34 17.19
CA VAL A 78 -1.11 6.51 17.18
C VAL A 78 -0.81 7.35 18.43
N ASP A 79 -0.03 8.43 18.31
CA ASP A 79 -0.08 9.50 19.31
C ASP A 79 -1.04 10.57 18.78
N ALA A 80 -2.30 10.44 19.19
CA ALA A 80 -3.29 11.50 19.13
C ALA A 80 -3.30 12.24 20.47
N GLY A 81 -3.19 13.58 20.42
CA GLY A 81 -3.31 14.50 21.55
C GLY A 81 -2.02 15.28 21.76
N GLY A 82 -2.00 16.61 21.89
CA GLY A 82 -3.03 17.64 21.94
C GLY A 82 -2.30 18.97 22.16
#